data_AF-A0A7C8EYA7-F1
#
_entry.id   AF-A0A7C8EYA7-F1
#
_cell.length_a   1.000
_cell.length_b   1.000
_cell.length_c   1.000
_cell.angle_alpha   90.00
_cell.angle_beta   90.00
_cell.angle_gamma   90.00
#
_symmetry.space_group_name_H-M   'P 1'
#
loop_
_entity.id
_entity.type
_entity.pdbx_description
1 polymer ?
#
loop_
_entity_poly.entity_id
_entity_poly.type
_entity_poly.pdbx_seq_one_letter_code
_entity_poly.pdbx_strand_id
1 'polypeptide(L)'
;TPMLTRTPLGDFVLFSFQVPPGFGKYIIEKGSIAIDGISLTVNSIDAKAFSVSIIPHTLGITTLGALKQGSVVNIEVDLIGKYVEKLLSAKDADGGGVESRINSAFLAEHGFLR
;
A
#
# COMPACT_ATOMS: atom_id res chain seq x y z
N THR A 1 0.49 2.17 15.00
CA THR A 1 0.97 0.91 14.43
C THR A 1 2.19 0.40 15.18
N PRO A 2 2.21 -0.83 15.69
CA PRO A 2 3.38 -1.37 16.41
C PRO A 2 4.59 -1.61 15.49
N MET A 3 5.78 -1.22 15.96
CA MET A 3 7.06 -1.70 15.44
C MET A 3 7.30 -3.12 15.95
N LEU A 4 7.62 -4.05 15.04
CA LEU A 4 7.77 -5.46 15.33
C LEU A 4 9.23 -5.86 15.54
N THR A 5 10.09 -5.52 14.59
CA THR A 5 11.53 -5.84 14.67
C THR A 5 12.39 -4.70 14.15
N ARG A 6 13.63 -4.66 14.62
CA ARG A 6 14.70 -3.78 14.16
C ARG A 6 15.99 -4.58 14.07
N THR A 7 16.50 -4.78 12.87
CA THR A 7 17.67 -5.62 12.59
C THR A 7 18.75 -4.82 11.85
N PRO A 8 19.94 -4.65 12.42
CA PRO A 8 21.09 -4.08 11.70
C PRO A 8 21.50 -5.00 10.55
N LEU A 9 21.69 -4.45 9.35
CA LEU A 9 22.13 -5.16 8.14
C LEU A 9 23.19 -4.31 7.43
N GLY A 10 24.47 -4.56 7.75
CA GLY A 10 25.57 -3.73 7.26
C GLY A 10 25.39 -2.27 7.71
N ASP A 11 25.37 -1.36 6.75
CA ASP A 11 25.30 0.09 7.00
C ASP A 11 23.88 0.63 7.19
N PHE A 12 22.84 -0.21 7.10
CA PHE A 12 21.45 0.21 7.31
C PHE A 12 20.78 -0.65 8.38
N VAL A 13 19.61 -0.18 8.83
CA VAL A 13 18.78 -0.91 9.78
C VAL A 13 17.44 -1.20 9.14
N LEU A 14 17.07 -2.48 9.09
CA LEU A 14 15.78 -2.92 8.61
C LEU A 14 14.78 -2.87 9.77
N PHE A 15 13.73 -2.07 9.63
CA PHE A 15 12.61 -2.06 10.55
C PHE A 15 11.44 -2.80 9.93
N SER A 16 10.68 -3.51 10.77
CA SER A 16 9.38 -4.05 10.39
C SER A 16 8.28 -3.50 11.29
N PHE A 17 7.12 -3.28 10.69
CA PHE A 17 5.93 -2.73 11.34
C PHE A 17 4.73 -3.58 10.97
N GLN A 18 3.77 -3.67 11.89
CA GLN A 18 2.51 -4.35 11.60
C GLN A 18 1.75 -3.61 10.50
N VAL A 19 1.09 -4.32 9.58
CA VAL A 19 0.15 -3.72 8.64
C VAL A 19 -1.12 -3.34 9.42
N PRO A 20 -1.53 -2.05 9.43
CA PRO A 20 -2.77 -1.66 10.08
C PRO A 20 -3.98 -2.29 9.38
N PRO A 21 -5.03 -2.70 10.12
CA PRO A 21 -6.24 -3.25 9.51
C PRO A 21 -6.83 -2.30 8.46
N GLY A 22 -7.09 -2.83 7.25
CA GLY A 22 -7.64 -2.06 6.13
C GLY A 22 -6.61 -1.26 5.30
N PHE A 23 -5.35 -1.17 5.74
CA PHE A 23 -4.32 -0.38 5.05
C PHE A 23 -3.51 -1.16 4.01
N GLY A 24 -3.53 -2.50 4.05
CA GLY A 24 -2.68 -3.33 3.20
C GLY A 24 -2.78 -3.04 1.70
N LYS A 25 -3.97 -2.69 1.20
CA LYS A 25 -4.20 -2.32 -0.22
C LYS A 25 -3.56 -0.99 -0.64
N TYR A 26 -3.13 -0.16 0.31
CA TYR A 26 -2.49 1.13 0.06
C TYR A 26 -1.00 1.15 0.37
N ILE A 27 -0.43 0.04 0.86
CA ILE A 27 1.00 -0.09 1.12
C ILE A 27 1.57 -0.97 0.02
N ILE A 28 2.43 -0.39 -0.82
CA ILE A 28 2.95 -1.05 -2.02
C ILE A 28 4.47 -1.16 -1.88
N GLU A 29 5.03 -2.32 -2.23
CA GLU A 29 6.48 -2.49 -2.29
C GLU A 29 7.11 -1.44 -3.22
N LYS A 30 8.22 -0.82 -2.79
CA LYS A 30 8.89 0.31 -3.45
C LYS A 30 8.06 1.60 -3.50
N GLY A 31 6.86 1.61 -2.92
CA GLY A 31 6.02 2.79 -2.76
C GLY A 31 6.46 3.65 -1.56
N SER A 32 5.93 4.86 -1.51
CA SER A 32 6.13 5.80 -0.41
C SER A 32 5.25 5.43 0.80
N ILE A 33 5.80 5.59 1.99
CA ILE A 33 5.09 5.48 3.26
C ILE A 33 5.65 6.49 4.26
N ALA A 34 4.80 7.14 5.04
CA ALA A 34 5.25 7.98 6.14
C ALA A 34 5.12 7.24 7.48
N ILE A 35 6.19 7.28 8.27
CA ILE A 35 6.22 6.77 9.65
C ILE A 35 6.52 7.93 10.58
N ASP A 36 5.57 8.30 11.44
CA ASP A 36 5.64 9.53 12.27
C ASP A 36 6.03 10.78 11.45
N GLY A 37 5.48 10.91 10.24
CA GLY A 37 5.74 12.02 9.32
C GLY A 37 7.05 11.91 8.52
N ILE A 38 7.85 10.86 8.74
CA ILE A 38 9.11 10.64 8.02
C ILE A 38 8.81 9.88 6.74
N SER A 39 9.06 10.52 5.59
CA SER A 39 8.88 9.90 4.28
C SER A 39 9.94 8.82 4.04
N LEU A 40 9.49 7.60 3.81
CA LEU A 40 10.31 6.41 3.62
C LEU A 40 9.81 5.59 2.44
N THR A 41 10.63 4.63 2.00
CA THR A 41 10.27 3.68 0.95
C THR A 41 10.00 2.32 1.56
N VAL A 42 8.87 1.71 1.20
CA VAL A 42 8.54 0.34 1.59
C VAL A 42 9.52 -0.61 0.92
N ASN A 43 10.25 -1.39 1.72
CA ASN A 43 11.19 -2.39 1.25
C ASN A 43 10.50 -3.72 0.92
N SER A 44 9.54 -4.17 1.74
CA SER A 44 8.72 -5.35 1.48
C SER A 44 7.39 -5.26 2.24
N ILE A 45 6.39 -6.03 1.81
CA ILE A 45 5.12 -6.18 2.52
C ILE A 45 4.55 -7.59 2.35
N ASP A 46 3.94 -8.11 3.41
CA ASP A 46 3.07 -9.27 3.40
C ASP A 46 1.71 -8.94 4.08
N ALA A 47 0.88 -9.96 4.34
CA ALA A 47 -0.44 -9.78 4.92
C ALA A 47 -0.44 -9.20 6.35
N LYS A 48 0.66 -9.32 7.09
CA LYS A 48 0.78 -8.98 8.53
C LYS A 48 1.75 -7.84 8.78
N ALA A 49 2.80 -7.69 7.98
CA ALA A 49 3.86 -6.73 8.22
C ALA A 49 4.41 -6.11 6.94
N PHE A 50 4.97 -4.91 7.08
CA PHE A 50 5.77 -4.26 6.05
C PHE A 50 7.11 -3.82 6.63
N SER A 51 8.12 -3.65 5.77
CA SER A 51 9.46 -3.27 6.16
C SER A 51 9.94 -2.00 5.46
N VAL A 52 10.90 -1.31 6.09
CA VAL A 52 11.62 -0.15 5.55
C VAL A 52 13.09 -0.24 5.94
N SER A 53 13.96 0.20 5.04
CA SER A 53 15.41 0.25 5.26
C SER A 53 15.84 1.67 5.63
N ILE A 54 16.47 1.84 6.79
CA ILE A 54 16.83 3.16 7.32
C ILE A 54 18.35 3.32 7.35
N ILE A 55 18.84 4.36 6.68
CA ILE A 55 20.26 4.73 6.68
C ILE A 55 20.67 5.43 7.99
N PRO A 56 21.96 5.46 8.36
CA PRO A 56 22.43 5.99 9.64
C PRO A 56 22.07 7.46 9.85
N HIS A 57 22.10 8.26 8.78
CA HIS A 57 21.74 9.67 8.85
C HIS A 57 20.28 9.86 9.31
N THR A 58 19.31 9.26 8.61
CA THR A 58 17.88 9.31 8.98
C THR A 58 17.65 8.77 10.38
N LEU A 59 18.32 7.69 10.76
CA LEU A 59 18.21 7.13 12.10
C LEU A 59 18.70 8.09 13.19
N GLY A 60 19.78 8.83 12.93
CA GLY A 60 20.39 9.76 13.88
C GLY A 60 19.68 11.10 14.01
N ILE A 61 18.92 11.54 13.00
CA ILE A 61 18.24 12.84 13.00
C ILE A 61 16.72 12.77 13.20
N THR A 62 16.16 11.58 13.38
CA THR A 62 14.71 11.37 13.56
C THR A 62 14.38 10.58 14.83
N THR A 63 13.09 10.47 15.14
CA THR A 63 12.60 9.69 16.30
C THR A 63 12.78 8.18 16.13
N LEU A 64 13.08 7.69 14.91
CA LEU A 64 13.23 6.25 14.61
C LEU A 64 14.34 5.59 15.43
N GLY A 65 15.40 6.34 15.78
CA GLY A 65 16.51 5.84 16.58
C GLY A 65 16.13 5.38 17.99
N ALA A 66 15.05 5.94 18.54
CA ALA A 66 14.58 5.65 19.90
C ALA A 66 13.52 4.52 19.94
N LEU A 67 13.04 4.05 18.79
CA LEU A 67 12.01 3.02 18.73
C LEU A 67 12.51 1.68 19.28
N LYS A 68 11.67 1.06 20.09
CA LYS A 68 11.85 -0.29 20.62
C LYS A 68 10.73 -1.19 20.10
N GLN A 69 10.92 -2.50 20.18
CA GLN A 69 9.86 -3.44 19.84
C GLN A 69 8.59 -3.10 20.63
N GLY A 70 7.45 -3.05 19.94
CA GLY A 70 6.17 -2.65 20.50
C GLY A 70 5.91 -1.14 20.53
N SER A 71 6.89 -0.28 20.21
CA SER A 71 6.64 1.16 20.05
C SER A 71 5.57 1.41 18.99
N VAL A 72 4.65 2.32 19.29
CA VAL A 72 3.53 2.64 18.39
C VAL A 72 3.88 3.91 17.61
N VAL A 73 3.73 3.83 16.29
CA VAL A 73 3.98 4.93 15.35
C VAL A 73 2.72 5.28 14.57
N ASN A 74 2.63 6.51 14.08
CA ASN A 74 1.63 6.93 13.11
C ASN A 74 2.04 6.48 11.71
N ILE A 75 1.06 6.06 10.90
CA ILE A 75 1.27 5.60 9.52
C ILE A 75 0.41 6.44 8.59
N GLU A 76 1.03 6.99 7.55
CA GLU A 76 0.33 7.59 6.42
C GLU A 76 0.74 6.86 5.14
N VAL A 77 -0.26 6.45 4.37
CA VAL A 77 -0.08 5.78 3.07
C VAL A 77 -0.14 6.79 1.95
N ASP A 78 0.43 6.43 0.79
CA ASP A 78 0.37 7.28 -0.39
C ASP A 78 -1.08 7.60 -0.77
N LEU A 79 -1.35 8.88 -0.97
CA LEU A 79 -2.67 9.40 -1.31
C LEU A 79 -3.13 8.91 -2.69
N ILE A 80 -2.20 8.58 -3.59
CA ILE A 80 -2.52 8.08 -4.93
C ILE A 80 -3.40 6.84 -4.88
N GLY A 81 -3.16 5.93 -3.92
CA GLY A 81 -3.96 4.71 -3.76
C GLY A 81 -5.42 5.02 -3.44
N LYS A 82 -5.67 6.02 -2.59
CA LYS A 82 -7.03 6.46 -2.24
C LYS A 82 -7.72 7.16 -3.42
N TYR A 83 -6.99 7.94 -4.21
CA TYR A 83 -7.54 8.56 -5.41
C TYR A 83 -7.90 7.53 -6.47
N VAL A 84 -7.01 6.57 -6.72
CA VAL A 84 -7.26 5.48 -7.67
C VAL A 84 -8.48 4.67 -7.25
N GLU A 85 -8.58 4.30 -5.97
CA GLU A 85 -9.76 3.61 -5.44
C GLU A 85 -11.04 4.43 -5.67
N LYS A 86 -11.04 5.71 -5.30
CA LYS A 86 -12.21 6.60 -5.50
C LYS A 86 -12.63 6.67 -6.97
N LEU A 87 -11.68 6.76 -7.90
CA LEU A 87 -11.95 6.81 -9.33
C LEU A 87 -12.55 5.49 -9.85
N LEU A 88 -12.08 4.35 -9.36
CA LEU A 88 -12.60 3.04 -9.75
C LEU A 88 -13.98 2.79 -9.16
N SER A 89 -14.20 3.10 -7.88
CA SER A 89 -15.52 2.94 -7.24
C SER A 89 -16.59 3.89 -7.80
N ALA A 90 -16.20 5.06 -8.33
CA ALA A 90 -17.14 5.97 -8.99
C ALA A 90 -17.71 5.41 -10.30
N LYS A 91 -16.95 4.56 -11.01
CA LYS A 91 -17.47 3.86 -12.21
C LYS A 91 -18.54 2.83 -11.88
N ASP A 92 -18.45 2.19 -10.71
CA ASP A 92 -19.42 1.19 -10.28
C ASP A 92 -20.73 1.85 -9.79
N ALA A 93 -20.65 3.07 -9.24
CA ALA A 93 -21.79 3.81 -8.73
C ALA A 93 -22.65 4.47 -9.83
N ASP A 94 -22.10 4.72 -11.02
CA ASP A 94 -22.81 5.43 -12.08
C ASP A 94 -23.84 4.56 -12.83
N GLY A 95 -24.01 3.27 -12.49
CA GLY A 95 -25.21 2.47 -12.80
C GLY A 95 -25.63 2.35 -14.27
N GLY A 96 -24.94 3.00 -15.19
CA GLY A 96 -25.01 2.82 -16.61
C GLY A 96 -24.13 1.65 -16.95
N GLY A 97 -24.60 0.45 -16.59
CA GLY A 97 -24.24 -0.72 -17.37
C GLY A 97 -24.56 -0.34 -18.81
N VAL A 98 -23.53 0.01 -19.59
CA VAL A 98 -23.59 -0.24 -21.01
C VAL A 98 -23.66 -1.76 -21.03
N GLU A 99 -24.88 -2.31 -21.01
CA GLU A 99 -25.09 -3.61 -21.61
C GLU A 99 -24.36 -3.50 -22.93
N SER A 100 -23.27 -4.26 -23.04
CA SER A 100 -22.58 -4.37 -24.30
C SER A 100 -23.66 -4.67 -25.32
N ARG A 101 -23.96 -3.71 -26.21
CA ARG A 101 -24.92 -3.92 -27.32
C ARG A 101 -24.58 -5.16 -28.13
N ILE A 102 -23.34 -5.62 -27.99
CA ILE A 102 -22.84 -6.92 -28.41
C ILE A 102 -23.00 -7.91 -27.26
N ASN A 103 -24.16 -8.57 -27.23
CA ASN A 103 -24.40 -9.75 -26.41
C ASN A 103 -24.44 -11.01 -27.29
N SER A 104 -24.50 -12.20 -26.68
CA SER A 104 -24.50 -13.46 -27.44
C SER A 104 -25.64 -13.55 -28.47
N ALA A 105 -26.80 -12.94 -28.20
CA ALA A 105 -27.92 -12.90 -29.13
C ALA A 105 -27.62 -12.00 -30.34
N PHE A 106 -27.05 -10.81 -30.13
CA PHE A 106 -26.56 -9.92 -31.20
C PHE A 106 -25.50 -10.59 -32.08
N LEU A 107 -24.57 -11.35 -31.46
CA LEU A 107 -23.53 -12.09 -32.17
C LEU A 107 -24.10 -13.23 -33.02
N ALA A 108 -25.12 -13.93 -32.52
CA ALA A 108 -25.83 -14.97 -33.26
C ALA A 108 -26.63 -14.38 -34.44
N GLU A 109 -27.34 -13.26 -34.24
CA GLU A 109 -28.11 -12.58 -35.27
C GLU A 109 -27.25 -12.13 -36.47
N HIS A 110 -25.99 -11.77 -36.21
CA HIS A 110 -25.05 -11.33 -37.25
C HIS A 110 -24.08 -12.45 -37.71
N GLY A 111 -24.33 -13.70 -37.32
CA GLY A 111 -23.62 -14.88 -37.85
C GLY A 111 -22.20 -15.09 -37.30
N PHE A 112 -21.85 -14.46 -36.19
CA PHE A 112 -20.55 -14.64 -35.51
C PHE A 112 -20.51 -15.84 -34.56
N LEU A 113 -21.67 -16.40 -34.21
CA LEU A 113 -21.79 -17.66 -33.47
C LEU A 113 -22.58 -18.65 -34.32
N ARG A 114 -22.03 -19.85 -34.52
CA ARG A 114 -22.67 -20.99 -35.19
C ARG A 114 -23.11 -22.04 -34.17
#